data_AF-A0A7L2AAT8-F1
#
_entry.id   AF-A0A7L2AAT8-F1
#
_cell.length_a   1.000
_cell.length_b   1.000
_cell.length_c   1.000
_cell.angle_alpha   90.00
_cell.angle_beta   90.00
_cell.angle_gamma   90.00
#
_symmetry.space_group_name_H-M   'P 1'
#
loop_
_entity.id
_entity.type
_entity.pdbx_description
1 polymer ?
#
loop_
_entity_poly.entity_id
_entity_poly.type
_entity_poly.pdbx_seq_one_letter_code
_entity_poly.pdbx_strand_id
1 'polypeptide(L)' 'LLFRLRGNVDYWLGLRRRGRRLQWGDGSDYSSWVPVLGDSECVGLSDHKLWSQSCSNELPYLCSKAQGPL' A
#
# COMPACT_ATOMS: atom_id res chain seq x y z
N LEU A 1 10.57 2.03 -7.85
CA LEU A 1 9.50 2.26 -8.87
C LEU A 1 8.25 2.91 -8.29
N LEU A 2 7.74 2.51 -7.11
CA LEU A 2 6.54 3.12 -6.49
C LEU A 2 6.59 4.66 -6.37
N PHE A 3 7.74 5.22 -5.98
CA PHE A 3 7.90 6.67 -5.80
C PHE A 3 8.04 7.49 -7.10
N ARG A 4 7.85 6.89 -8.28
CA ARG A 4 7.87 7.63 -9.56
C ARG A 4 6.49 8.10 -10.00
N LEU A 5 5.43 7.72 -9.30
CA LEU A 5 4.09 8.25 -9.53
C LEU A 5 4.06 9.70 -9.01
N ARG A 6 4.39 10.65 -9.89
CA ARG A 6 4.21 12.07 -9.63
C ARG A 6 2.74 12.42 -9.84
N GLY A 7 2.07 12.87 -8.80
CA GLY A 7 0.68 13.32 -8.86
C GLY A 7 0.11 13.57 -7.47
N ASN A 8 -0.87 14.47 -7.39
CA ASN A 8 -1.63 14.79 -6.17
C ASN A 8 -2.76 13.76 -5.93
N VAL A 9 -2.51 12.50 -6.28
CA VAL A 9 -3.51 11.44 -6.24
C VAL A 9 -3.06 10.36 -5.28
N ASP A 10 -3.97 10.05 -4.36
CA ASP A 10 -3.80 9.03 -3.36
C ASP A 10 -4.21 7.68 -3.94
N TYR A 11 -3.36 6.67 -3.78
CA TYR A 11 -3.62 5.33 -4.31
C TYR A 11 -3.67 4.30 -3.21
N TRP A 12 -4.63 3.39 -3.28
CA TRP A 12 -4.57 2.15 -2.53
C TRP A 12 -3.44 1.25 -3.01
N LEU A 13 -2.77 0.62 -2.05
CA LEU A 13 -1.82 -0.46 -2.28
C LEU A 13 -2.44 -1.79 -1.87
N GLY A 14 -1.91 -2.89 -2.42
CA GLY A 14 -2.22 -4.25 -1.98
C GLY A 14 -1.61 -4.59 -0.60
N LEU A 15 -1.61 -3.65 0.35
CA LEU A 15 -1.09 -3.80 1.70
C LEU A 15 -2.20 -3.47 2.70
N ARG A 16 -2.45 -4.39 3.63
CA ARG A 16 -3.49 -4.21 4.66
C ARG A 16 -3.08 -4.81 6.00
N ARG A 17 -3.68 -4.30 7.06
CA ARG A 17 -3.54 -4.82 8.41
C ARG A 17 -4.36 -6.11 8.54
N ARG A 18 -3.73 -7.16 9.04
CA ARG A 18 -4.38 -8.41 9.43
C ARG A 18 -3.94 -8.74 10.86
N GLY A 19 -4.86 -8.51 11.81
CA GLY A 19 -4.53 -8.54 13.24
C GLY A 19 -3.51 -7.45 13.60
N ARG A 20 -2.36 -7.84 14.15
CA ARG A 20 -1.30 -6.90 14.57
C ARG A 20 -0.26 -6.60 13.48
N ARG A 21 -0.32 -7.29 12.34
CA ARG A 21 0.69 -7.20 11.27
C ARG A 21 0.12 -6.56 10.02
N LEU A 22 1.01 -5.93 9.24
CA LEU A 22 0.74 -5.49 7.88
C LEU A 22 1.16 -6.59 6.91
N GLN A 23 0.31 -6.93 5.96
CA GLN A 23 0.53 -8.01 5.01
C GLN A 23 0.16 -7.60 3.58
N TRP A 24 0.97 -8.02 2.62
CA TRP A 24 0.72 -7.85 1.20
C TRP A 24 -0.44 -8.75 0.73
N GLY A 25 -0.95 -8.49 -0.47
CA GLY A 25 -2.05 -9.26 -1.06
C GLY A 25 -1.76 -10.75 -1.24
N ASP A 26 -0.49 -11.14 -1.31
CA ASP A 26 -0.03 -12.53 -1.36
C ASP A 26 0.13 -13.19 0.02
N GLY A 27 -0.10 -12.44 1.11
CA GLY A 27 0.01 -12.91 2.49
C GLY A 27 1.39 -12.74 3.12
N SER A 28 2.39 -12.26 2.38
CA SER A 28 3.72 -11.98 2.95
C SER A 28 3.70 -10.78 3.90
N ASP A 29 4.51 -10.83 4.95
CA ASP A 29 4.58 -9.75 5.95
C ASP A 29 5.31 -8.52 5.38
N TYR A 30 4.82 -7.33 5.74
CA TYR A 30 5.49 -6.07 5.46
C TYR A 30 6.73 -5.91 6.34
N SER A 31 7.90 -5.94 5.72
CA SER A 31 9.21 -5.95 6.39
C SER A 31 10.09 -4.72 6.06
N SER A 32 9.49 -3.66 5.51
CA SER A 32 10.24 -2.44 5.18
C SER A 32 10.45 -1.55 6.40
N TRP A 33 11.50 -0.71 6.35
CA TRP A 33 11.78 0.33 7.33
C TRP A 33 10.94 1.60 7.12
N VAL A 34 10.20 1.70 6.00
CA VAL A 34 9.32 2.84 5.73
C VAL A 34 8.09 2.74 6.64
N PRO A 35 7.80 3.75 7.47
CA PRO A 35 6.66 3.69 8.37
C PRO A 35 5.34 3.86 7.61
N VAL A 36 4.31 3.15 8.08
CA VAL A 36 2.90 3.40 7.70
C VAL A 36 2.28 4.29 8.77
N LEU A 37 1.78 5.44 8.36
CA LEU A 37 1.17 6.41 9.25
C LEU A 37 -0.27 6.01 9.61
N GLY A 38 -0.63 6.13 10.88
CA GLY A 38 -1.94 5.75 11.41
C GLY A 38 -2.13 4.24 11.63
N ASP A 39 -3.24 3.87 12.24
CA ASP A 39 -3.52 2.49 12.68
C ASP A 39 -4.75 1.84 12.04
N SER A 40 -5.19 2.35 10.89
CA SER A 40 -6.34 1.79 10.17
C SER A 40 -5.97 0.54 9.34
N GLU A 41 -6.96 -0.03 8.64
CA GLU A 41 -6.84 -1.32 7.98
C GLU A 41 -6.13 -1.28 6.62
N CYS A 42 -6.55 -0.40 5.71
CA CYS A 42 -6.02 -0.35 4.34
C CYS A 42 -4.92 0.69 4.20
N VAL A 43 -3.85 0.36 3.46
CA VAL A 43 -2.70 1.25 3.28
C VAL A 43 -2.73 1.89 1.90
N GLY A 44 -2.63 3.22 1.88
CA GLY A 44 -2.47 4.01 0.69
C GLY A 44 -1.08 4.64 0.57
N LEU A 45 -0.80 5.17 -0.61
CA LEU A 45 0.38 5.96 -0.95
C LEU A 45 -0.08 7.37 -1.32
N SER A 46 0.48 8.38 -0.65
CA SER A 46 0.32 9.79 -0.99
C SER A 46 1.63 10.52 -0.73
N ASP A 47 2.10 11.34 -1.68
CA ASP A 47 3.29 12.18 -1.54
C ASP A 47 4.47 11.47 -0.82
N HIS A 48 4.88 10.32 -1.37
CA HIS A 48 5.97 9.48 -0.86
C HIS A 48 5.78 8.89 0.55
N LYS A 49 4.59 9.02 1.13
CA LYS A 49 4.25 8.50 2.46
C LYS A 49 3.25 7.37 2.34
N LEU A 50 3.43 6.38 3.21
CA LEU A 50 2.44 5.35 3.42
C LEU A 50 1.54 5.78 4.57
N TRP A 51 0.24 5.70 4.36
CA TRP A 51 -0.77 6.09 5.34
C TRP A 51 -1.86 5.03 5.38
N SER A 52 -2.64 4.98 6.45
CA SER A 52 -3.75 4.04 6.59
C SER A 52 -5.09 4.75 6.80
N GLN A 53 -6.16 4.24 6.18
CA GLN A 53 -7.54 4.60 6.49
C GLN A 53 -8.49 3.39 6.38
N SER A 54 -9.78 3.63 6.60
CA SER A 54 -10.84 2.65 6.36
C SER A 54 -10.82 2.16 4.91
N CYS A 55 -10.93 0.85 4.73
CA CYS A 55 -11.04 0.23 3.41
C CYS A 55 -12.32 0.62 2.65
N SER A 56 -13.30 1.26 3.32
CA SER A 56 -14.53 1.75 2.70
C SER A 56 -14.33 3.01 1.86
N ASN A 57 -13.19 3.70 1.96
CA ASN A 57 -12.94 4.92 1.21
C ASN A 57 -12.63 4.58 -0.26
N GLU A 58 -13.30 5.28 -1.16
CA GLU A 58 -13.13 5.11 -2.60
C GLU A 58 -11.90 5.86 -3.10
N LEU A 59 -10.86 5.11 -3.48
CA LEU A 59 -9.65 5.64 -4.11
C LEU A 59 -9.23 4.74 -5.26
N PRO A 60 -8.51 5.28 -6.28
CA PRO A 60 -7.86 4.44 -7.26
C PRO A 60 -6.84 3.51 -6.59
N TYR A 61 -6.53 2.38 -7.23
CA TYR A 61 -5.58 1.39 -6.70
C TYR A 61 -4.46 1.11 -7.69
N LEU A 62 -3.31 0.71 -7.15
CA LEU A 62 -2.14 0.30 -7.93
C LEU A 62 -1.92 -1.20 -7.82
N CYS A 63 -1.84 -1.85 -8.98
CA CYS A 63 -1.46 -3.27 -9.08
C CYS A 63 0.01 -3.40 -9.49
N SER A 64 0.67 -4.41 -8.96
CA SER A 64 1.99 -4.85 -9.41
C SER A 64 1.98 -6.34 -9.66
N LYS A 65 2.63 -6.79 -10.73
CA LYS A 65 2.89 -8.19 -11.03
C LYS A 65 4.34 -8.31 -11.50
N ALA A 66 5.01 -9.39 -11.11
CA ALA A 66 6.33 -9.68 -11.67
C ALA A 66 6.21 -9.83 -13.20
N GLN A 67 7.17 -9.28 -13.93
CA GLN A 67 7.33 -9.66 -15.33
C GLN A 67 7.69 -11.14 -15.37
N GLY A 68 6.99 -11.91 -16.19
CA GLY A 68 7.27 -13.34 -16.35
C GLY A 68 8.67 -13.56 -16.92
N PRO A 69 9.15 -14.81 -16.94
CA PRO A 69 10.35 -15.15 -17.69
C PRO A 69 10.15 -14.70 -19.15
N LEU A 70 11.19 -14.07 -19.73
CA LEU A 70 11.24 -13.79 -21.17
C LEU A 70 11.25 -15.08 -21.98
#